data_AF-A0A920TXV6-F1
#
_entry.id   AF-A0A920TXV6-F1
#
_cell.length_a   1.000
_cell.length_b   1.000
_cell.length_c   1.000
_cell.angle_alpha   90.00
_cell.angle_beta   90.00
_cell.angle_gamma   90.00
#
_symmetry.space_group_name_H-M   'P 1'
#
loop_
_entity.id
_entity.type
_entity.pdbx_description
1 polymer ?
#
loop_
_entity_poly.entity_id
_entity_poly.type
_entity_poly.pdbx_seq_one_letter_code
_entity_poly.pdbx_strand_id
1 'polypeptide(L)' 'MVVLWDGTVIPCCVDYNASLKLGNAKMELVSDLWKNEEIKTLRYQHEKGNYPKVCANCNECEISKTDNASFSMKFKK' A
#
# COMPACT_ATOMS: atom_id res chain seq x y z
N MET A 1 -1.07 -4.64 2.04
CA MET A 1 0.27 -5.25 1.87
C MET A 1 0.12 -6.54 1.09
N VAL A 2 1.02 -6.80 0.16
CA VAL A 2 1.04 -7.96 -0.73
C VAL A 2 2.45 -8.53 -0.74
N VAL A 3 2.56 -9.85 -0.77
CA VAL A 3 3.82 -10.56 -1.00
C VAL A 3 3.81 -11.07 -2.44
N LEU A 4 4.79 -10.64 -3.24
CA LEU A 4 4.94 -11.06 -4.62
C LEU A 4 5.56 -12.46 -4.70
N TRP A 5 5.50 -13.09 -5.89
CA TRP A 5 5.94 -14.47 -6.11
C TRP A 5 7.43 -14.70 -5.78
N ASP A 6 8.26 -13.66 -5.89
CA ASP A 6 9.69 -13.69 -5.60
C ASP A 6 9.99 -13.48 -4.09
N GLY A 7 8.97 -13.21 -3.28
CA GLY A 7 9.07 -12.88 -1.86
C GLY A 7 9.12 -11.38 -1.56
N THR A 8 9.20 -10.52 -2.57
CA THR A 8 9.20 -9.06 -2.37
C THR A 8 7.89 -8.62 -1.72
N VAL A 9 7.98 -7.83 -0.65
CA VAL A 9 6.81 -7.31 0.07
C VAL A 9 6.57 -5.86 -0.33
N ILE A 10 5.35 -5.57 -0.77
CA ILE A 10 4.90 -4.22 -1.17
C ILE A 10 3.63 -3.83 -0.39
N PRO A 11 3.41 -2.53 -0.13
CA PRO A 11 2.30 -2.07 0.70
C PRO A 11 0.96 -2.09 -0.03
N CYS A 12 0.97 -1.99 -1.36
CA CYS A 12 -0.21 -1.78 -2.19
C CYS A 12 -0.26 -2.78 -3.35
N CYS A 13 -1.43 -3.36 -3.64
CA CYS A 13 -1.60 -4.32 -4.74
C CYS A 13 -1.57 -3.67 -6.13
N VAL A 14 -1.85 -2.37 -6.24
CA VAL A 14 -1.82 -1.65 -7.53
C VAL A 14 -0.42 -1.19 -7.93
N ASP A 15 0.57 -1.30 -7.03
CA ASP A 15 1.98 -1.03 -7.34
C ASP A 15 2.62 -2.20 -8.09
N TYR A 16 2.20 -2.38 -9.36
CA TYR A 16 2.65 -3.47 -10.22
C TYR A 16 4.17 -3.50 -10.43
N ASN A 17 4.80 -2.33 -10.44
CA ASN A 17 6.24 -2.19 -10.64
C ASN A 17 7.05 -2.41 -9.36
N ALA A 18 6.37 -2.67 -8.22
CA ALA A 18 7.00 -2.80 -6.91
C ALA A 18 7.93 -1.62 -6.60
N SER A 19 7.45 -0.39 -6.81
CA SER A 19 8.21 0.84 -6.55
C SER A 19 8.33 1.14 -5.06
N LEU A 20 7.39 0.66 -4.25
CA LEU A 20 7.30 0.86 -2.81
C LEU A 20 7.72 -0.40 -2.04
N LYS A 21 8.90 -0.95 -2.29
CA LYS A 21 9.34 -2.19 -1.62
C LYS A 21 9.56 -1.93 -0.12
N LEU A 22 9.08 -2.86 0.71
CA LEU A 22 9.32 -2.87 2.15
C LEU A 22 10.46 -3.82 2.55
N GLY A 23 10.66 -4.89 1.79
CA GLY A 23 11.66 -5.93 2.08
C GLY A 23 11.33 -7.25 1.38
N ASN A 24 11.87 -8.37 1.87
CA ASN A 24 11.59 -9.71 1.32
C ASN A 24 11.19 -10.70 2.42
N ALA A 25 10.02 -11.34 2.26
CA ALA A 25 9.45 -12.28 3.22
C ALA A 25 10.25 -13.59 3.36
N LYS A 26 11.19 -13.88 2.45
CA LYS A 26 12.12 -15.02 2.56
C LYS A 26 13.27 -14.73 3.53
N MET A 27 13.54 -13.46 3.84
CA MET A 27 14.66 -13.03 4.69
C MET A 27 14.19 -12.43 6.01
N GLU A 28 13.06 -11.74 6.00
CA GLU A 28 12.57 -10.94 7.13
C GLU A 28 11.15 -11.33 7.51
N LEU A 29 10.80 -11.19 8.79
CA LEU A 29 9.43 -11.39 9.24
C LEU A 29 8.54 -10.28 8.68
N VAL A 30 7.44 -10.69 8.05
CA VAL A 30 6.44 -9.77 7.49
C VAL A 30 5.89 -8.79 8.55
N SER A 31 5.84 -9.21 9.82
CA SER A 31 5.46 -8.36 10.96
C SER A 31 6.43 -7.20 11.20
N ASP A 32 7.71 -7.40 10.93
CA ASP A 32 8.76 -6.41 11.15
C ASP A 32 8.79 -5.44 9.98
N LEU A 33 8.64 -5.96 8.75
CA LEU A 33 8.43 -5.15 7.54
C LEU A 33 7.22 -4.23 7.66
N TRP A 34 6.14 -4.68 8.31
CA TRP A 34 4.95 -3.86 8.55
C TRP A 34 5.17 -2.71 9.57
N LYS A 35 6.24 -2.79 10.36
CA LYS A 35 6.61 -1.82 11.40
C LYS A 35 7.85 -0.99 11.03
N ASN A 36 8.43 -1.19 9.85
CA ASN A 36 9.59 -0.45 9.40
C ASN A 36 9.27 1.02 9.09
N GLU A 37 10.30 1.83 8.87
CA GLU A 37 10.16 3.26 8.66
C GLU A 37 9.60 3.61 7.28
N GLU A 38 9.83 2.76 6.28
CA GLU A 38 9.33 2.93 4.91
C GLU A 38 7.80 2.96 4.90
N ILE A 39 7.15 1.97 5.53
CA ILE A 39 5.68 1.92 5.58
C ILE A 39 5.10 2.95 6.54
N LYS A 40 5.79 3.30 7.64
CA LYS A 40 5.37 4.41 8.51
C LYS A 40 5.37 5.74 7.77
N THR A 41 6.44 6.03 7.02
CA THR A 41 6.56 7.23 6.19
C THR A 41 5.48 7.26 5.12
N LEU A 42 5.22 6.13 4.46
CA LEU A 42 4.16 6.03 3.46
C LEU A 42 2.78 6.29 4.06
N ARG A 43 2.46 5.72 5.24
CA ARG A 43 1.20 5.98 5.95
C ARG A 43 1.06 7.46 6.31
N TYR A 44 2.11 8.08 6.85
CA TYR A 44 2.12 9.51 7.17
C TYR A 44 1.90 10.37 5.92
N GLN A 45 2.55 10.04 4.81
CA GLN A 45 2.34 10.69 3.50
C GLN A 45 0.88 10.61 3.05
N HIS A 46 0.26 9.43 3.13
CA HIS A 46 -1.15 9.26 2.76
C HIS A 46 -2.08 10.02 3.69
N GLU A 47 -1.83 9.99 5.01
CA GLU A 47 -2.61 10.74 6.00
C GLU A 47 -2.57 12.26 5.74
N LYS A 48 -1.43 12.77 5.28
CA LYS A 48 -1.24 14.19 4.94
C LYS A 48 -1.67 14.55 3.51
N GLY A 49 -2.09 13.58 2.69
CA GLY A 49 -2.36 13.80 1.26
C GLY A 49 -1.11 14.07 0.42
N ASN A 50 0.08 13.84 0.97
CA ASN A 50 1.37 14.03 0.30
C ASN A 50 1.79 12.73 -0.39
N TYR A 51 1.09 12.35 -1.45
CA TYR A 51 1.27 11.06 -2.10
C TYR A 51 2.61 10.96 -2.86
N PRO A 52 3.29 9.79 -2.80
CA PRO A 52 4.39 9.52 -3.73
C PRO A 52 3.87 9.45 -5.16
N LYS A 53 4.77 9.62 -6.15
CA LYS A 53 4.39 9.65 -7.58
C LYS A 53 3.54 8.46 -8.04
N VAL A 54 3.84 7.27 -7.52
CA VAL A 54 3.09 6.03 -7.82
C VAL A 54 1.64 6.08 -7.33
N CYS A 55 1.34 6.87 -6.29
CA CYS A 55 0.01 7.03 -5.73
C CYS A 55 -0.71 8.31 -6.21
N ALA A 56 -0.02 9.22 -6.91
CA ALA A 56 -0.53 10.57 -7.22
C ALA A 56 -1.84 10.58 -8.04
N ASN A 57 -2.06 9.56 -8.87
CA ASN A 57 -3.27 9.39 -9.69
C ASN A 57 -4.04 8.11 -9.31
N CYS A 58 -3.89 7.64 -8.07
CA CYS A 58 -4.54 6.42 -7.59
C CYS A 58 -5.98 6.71 -7.15
N ASN A 59 -6.94 6.04 -7.79
CA ASN A 59 -8.37 6.19 -7.46
C ASN A 59 -8.83 5.29 -6.30
N GLU A 60 -7.96 4.40 -5.80
CA GLU A 60 -8.30 3.44 -4.73
C GLU A 60 -8.38 4.11 -3.35
N CYS A 61 -7.71 5.26 -3.18
CA CYS A 61 -7.67 6.00 -1.92
C CYS A 61 -8.81 7.03 -1.76
N GLU A 62 -9.69 7.19 -2.76
CA GLU A 62 -10.84 8.10 -2.69
C GLU A 62 -12.00 7.57 -1.82
N ILE A 63 -11.78 6.49 -1.06
CA ILE A 63 -12.75 5.99 -0.08
C ILE A 63 -12.78 6.97 1.10
N SER A 64 -13.57 8.04 0.94
CA SER A 64 -13.92 8.96 2.01
C SER A 64 -14.48 8.16 3.18
N LYS A 65 -13.85 8.32 4.35
CA LYS A 65 -14.27 7.92 5.70
C LYS A 65 -15.77 7.62 5.79
N THR A 66 -16.16 6.41 5.43
CA THR A 66 -17.49 5.91 5.70
C THR A 66 -17.28 4.88 6.79
N ASP A 67 -17.83 5.18 7.97
CA ASP A 67 -17.78 4.30 9.11
C ASP A 67 -18.29 2.92 8.69
N ASN A 68 -17.43 1.93 8.89
CA ASN A 68 -17.63 0.50 8.68
C ASN A 68 -17.40 0.00 7.25
N ALA A 69 -16.35 -0.82 7.15
CA ALA A 69 -15.99 -1.63 6.02
C ALA A 69 -17.22 -2.22 5.29
N SER A 70 -17.39 -1.84 4.03
CA SER A 70 -18.17 -2.60 3.07
C SER A 70 -17.54 -2.40 1.70
N PHE A 71 -16.92 -3.49 1.24
CA PHE A 71 -16.41 -3.72 -0.09
C PHE A 71 -17.48 -3.37 -1.12
N SER A 72 -17.33 -2.23 -1.78
CA SER A 72 -18.07 -1.93 -3.00
C SER A 72 -17.11 -1.34 -4.01
N MET A 73 -16.46 -2.25 -4.73
CA MET A 73 -15.80 -1.99 -6.00
C MET A 73 -16.81 -1.36 -6.95
N LYS A 74 -16.86 -0.02 -7.01
CA LYS A 74 -17.58 0.68 -8.07
C LYS A 74 -16.78 0.47 -9.36
N PHE A 75 -17.13 -0.59 -10.10
CA PHE A 75 -16.88 -0.65 -11.53
C PHE A 75 -17.53 0.58 -12.16
N LYS A 76 -16.74 1.61 -12.44
CA LYS A 76 -17.14 2.65 -13.39
C LYS A 76 -17.24 1.95 -14.75
N LYS A 77 -18.46 1.92 -15.27
CA LYS A 77 -18.82 1.49 -16.62
C LYS A 77 -18.15 2.37 -17.67
#